data_AF-A0A4U9TIZ7-F1
#
_entry.id   AF-A0A4U9TIZ7-F1
#
_cell.length_a   1.000
_cell.length_b   1.000
_cell.length_c   1.000
_cell.angle_alpha   90.00
_cell.angle_beta   90.00
_cell.angle_gamma   90.00
#
_symmetry.space_group_name_H-M   'P 1'
#
loop_
_entity.id
_entity.type
_entity.pdbx_description
1 polymer ?
#
loop_
_entity_poly.entity_id
_entity_poly.type
_entity_poly.pdbx_seq_one_letter_code
_entity_poly.pdbx_strand_id
1 'polypeptide(L)'
;MEDRSARPPATSFRFKSEDPNIIELLQKAIDSYKGKLQWVMDGQKKEYGHGINRVIYPKHVHEMKNKAIKVYKLPVEKYMAEYEPEFGPLAYDDLKHLTQHVISVLKDAGIDV
;
A
#
# COMPACT_ATOMS: atom_id res chain seq x y z
N MET A 1 -4.20 10.26 23.29
CA MET A 1 -4.22 9.47 22.05
C MET A 1 -3.46 10.28 21.01
N GLU A 2 -2.47 9.71 20.33
CA GLU A 2 -1.67 10.43 19.32
C GLU A 2 -2.48 10.54 18.02
N ASP A 3 -2.61 11.73 17.45
CA ASP A 3 -3.24 11.90 16.13
C ASP A 3 -2.35 11.30 15.03
N ARG A 4 -2.94 10.44 14.20
CA ARG A 4 -2.27 9.73 13.10
C ARG A 4 -2.97 9.96 11.76
N SER A 5 -3.91 10.91 11.71
CA SER A 5 -4.65 11.28 10.50
C SER A 5 -3.73 11.72 9.34
N ALA A 6 -2.60 12.37 9.67
CA ALA A 6 -1.59 12.80 8.71
C ALA A 6 -0.67 11.66 8.22
N ARG A 7 -0.68 10.48 8.86
CA ARG A 7 0.18 9.37 8.43
C ARG A 7 -0.47 8.67 7.23
N PRO A 8 0.32 8.34 6.19
CA PRO A 8 -0.20 7.62 5.03
C PRO A 8 -0.72 6.23 5.41
N PRO A 9 -1.81 5.76 4.78
CA PRO A 9 -2.32 4.40 4.99
C PRO A 9 -1.38 3.35 4.43
N ALA A 10 -1.39 2.18 5.06
CA ALA A 10 -0.79 0.95 4.54
C ALA A 10 -1.65 -0.24 4.94
N THR A 11 -1.86 -1.18 4.01
CA THR A 11 -2.61 -2.41 4.26
C THR A 11 -1.67 -3.60 4.18
N SER A 12 -1.39 -4.22 5.32
CA SER A 12 -0.54 -5.41 5.41
C SER A 12 -1.40 -6.66 5.54
N PHE A 13 -1.11 -7.69 4.73
CA PHE A 13 -1.88 -8.92 4.71
C PHE A 13 -1.02 -10.13 4.34
N ARG A 14 -1.63 -11.31 4.46
CA ARG A 14 -1.04 -12.60 4.09
C ARG A 14 -2.11 -13.52 3.55
N PHE A 15 -1.76 -14.29 2.52
CA PHE A 15 -2.60 -15.38 2.06
C PHE A 15 -2.50 -16.58 2.99
N LYS A 16 -3.64 -17.23 3.26
CA LYS A 16 -3.67 -18.53 3.96
C LYS A 16 -3.01 -19.63 3.11
N SER A 17 -3.28 -19.61 1.80
CA SER A 17 -2.65 -20.43 0.78
C SER A 17 -2.29 -19.50 -0.38
N GLU A 18 -1.03 -19.47 -0.79
CA GLU A 18 -0.62 -18.63 -1.92
C GLU A 18 -1.12 -19.24 -3.23
N ASP A 19 -1.88 -18.45 -3.98
CA ASP A 19 -2.22 -18.73 -5.37
C ASP A 19 -1.50 -17.69 -6.25
N PRO A 20 -0.50 -18.10 -7.04
CA PRO A 20 0.24 -17.19 -7.92
C PRO A 20 -0.65 -16.40 -8.87
N ASN A 21 -1.76 -16.97 -9.34
CA ASN A 21 -2.67 -16.30 -10.27
C ASN A 21 -3.41 -15.15 -9.59
N ILE A 22 -3.88 -15.37 -8.36
CA ILE A 22 -4.56 -14.34 -7.56
C ILE A 22 -3.57 -13.23 -7.19
N ILE A 23 -2.34 -13.60 -6.83
CA ILE A 23 -1.28 -12.64 -6.51
C ILE A 23 -0.94 -11.78 -7.72
N GLU A 24 -0.76 -12.39 -8.90
CA GLU A 24 -0.47 -11.67 -10.13
C GLU A 24 -1.63 -10.77 -10.57
N LEU A 25 -2.87 -11.26 -10.43
CA LEU A 25 -4.06 -10.47 -10.74
C LEU A 25 -4.19 -9.27 -9.80
N LEU A 26 -3.97 -9.46 -8.50
CA LEU A 26 -3.97 -8.36 -7.54
C LEU A 26 -2.86 -7.34 -7.86
N GLN A 27 -1.66 -7.81 -8.20
CA GLN A 27 -0.57 -6.92 -8.63
C GLN A 27 -0.98 -6.09 -9.86
N LYS A 28 -1.55 -6.73 -10.90
CA LYS A 28 -2.05 -6.03 -12.09
C LYS A 28 -3.17 -5.05 -11.77
N ALA A 29 -4.07 -5.38 -10.84
CA ALA A 29 -5.13 -4.48 -10.40
C ALA A 29 -4.55 -3.20 -9.77
N ILE A 30 -3.55 -3.35 -8.89
CA ILE A 30 -2.85 -2.21 -8.27
C ILE A 30 -2.09 -1.39 -9.32
N ASP A 31 -1.33 -2.04 -10.20
CA ASP A 31 -0.48 -1.37 -11.21
C ASP A 31 -1.31 -0.64 -12.29
N SER A 32 -2.52 -1.14 -12.58
CA SER A 32 -3.43 -0.54 -13.57
C SER A 32 -4.28 0.60 -13.03
N TYR A 33 -4.29 0.81 -11.71
CA TYR A 33 -5.08 1.86 -11.08
C TYR A 33 -4.56 3.25 -11.46
N LYS A 34 -5.46 4.11 -11.97
CA LYS A 34 -5.15 5.48 -12.43
C LYS A 34 -5.89 6.53 -11.60
N GLY A 35 -5.80 6.42 -10.29
CA GLY A 35 -6.39 7.40 -9.36
C GLY A 35 -5.53 8.63 -9.13
N LYS A 36 -5.79 9.31 -8.01
CA LYS A 36 -5.04 10.51 -7.61
C LYS A 36 -3.60 10.15 -7.23
N LEU A 37 -3.38 8.97 -6.66
CA LEU A 37 -2.06 8.48 -6.27
C LEU A 37 -1.72 7.18 -6.99
N GLN A 38 -0.41 6.94 -7.14
CA GLN A 38 0.10 5.63 -7.50
C GLN A 38 0.26 4.77 -6.25
N TRP A 39 -0.11 3.50 -6.36
CA TRP A 39 -0.02 2.52 -5.29
C TRP A 39 0.91 1.39 -5.71
N VAL A 40 1.54 0.74 -4.73
CA VAL A 40 2.41 -0.41 -4.95
C VAL A 40 2.04 -1.52 -3.98
N MET A 41 2.27 -2.76 -4.41
CA MET A 41 2.25 -3.93 -3.55
C MET A 41 3.66 -4.50 -3.44
N ASP A 42 4.22 -4.50 -2.24
CA ASP A 42 5.51 -5.13 -1.96
C ASP A 42 5.34 -6.45 -1.20
N GLY A 43 6.23 -7.41 -1.47
CA GLY A 43 6.34 -8.65 -0.71
C GLY A 43 7.61 -8.68 0.14
N GLN A 44 7.46 -8.82 1.45
CA GLN A 44 8.57 -9.06 2.36
C GLN A 44 8.58 -10.53 2.78
N LYS A 45 9.61 -11.27 2.34
CA LYS A 45 9.92 -12.58 2.90
C LYS A 45 10.32 -12.40 4.36
N LYS A 46 9.82 -13.28 5.23
CA LYS A 46 10.24 -13.26 6.63
C LYS A 46 11.69 -13.71 6.73
N GLU A 47 12.42 -13.13 7.69
CA GLU A 47 13.68 -13.73 8.15
C GLU A 47 13.44 -15.07 8.85
N TYR A 48 12.27 -15.26 9.48
CA TYR A 48 11.89 -16.49 10.20
C TYR A 48 10.43 -16.92 9.94
N GLY A 49 10.25 -18.18 9.51
CA GLY A 49 8.96 -18.82 9.21
C GLY A 49 8.60 -18.88 7.71
N HIS A 50 7.44 -19.46 7.40
CA HIS A 50 6.94 -19.61 6.01
C HIS A 50 5.92 -18.52 5.63
N GLY A 51 5.89 -18.17 4.35
CA GLY A 51 4.94 -17.22 3.74
C GLY A 51 5.53 -15.81 3.52
N ILE A 52 4.84 -15.04 2.66
CA ILE A 52 5.23 -13.66 2.31
C ILE A 52 4.23 -12.69 2.94
N ASN A 53 4.72 -11.77 3.78
CA ASN A 53 3.91 -10.63 4.20
C ASN A 53 3.87 -9.64 3.05
N ARG A 54 2.67 -9.27 2.63
CA ARG A 54 2.46 -8.29 1.57
C ARG A 54 1.94 -7.00 2.16
N VAL A 55 2.34 -5.88 1.57
CA VAL A 55 1.87 -4.56 1.96
C VAL A 55 1.49 -3.77 0.73
N ILE A 56 0.30 -3.17 0.75
CA ILE A 56 -0.16 -2.20 -0.24
C ILE A 56 -0.12 -0.81 0.38
N TYR A 57 0.54 0.12 -0.29
CA TYR A 57 0.74 1.48 0.20
C TYR A 57 1.06 2.46 -0.94
N PRO A 58 0.94 3.79 -0.73
CA PRO A 58 1.23 4.75 -1.78
C PRO A 58 2.70 4.71 -2.20
N LYS A 59 2.98 4.75 -3.51
CA LYS A 59 4.32 4.69 -4.08
C LYS A 59 5.25 5.79 -3.56
N HIS A 60 4.72 6.99 -3.35
CA HIS A 60 5.48 8.12 -2.82
C HIS A 60 6.10 7.84 -1.45
N VAL A 61 5.42 7.06 -0.60
CA VAL A 61 5.98 6.61 0.69
C VAL A 61 7.22 5.73 0.47
N HIS A 62 7.22 4.86 -0.54
CA HIS A 62 8.38 4.05 -0.90
C HIS A 62 9.56 4.95 -1.32
N GLU A 63 9.28 5.93 -2.19
CA GLU A 63 10.27 6.86 -2.72
C GLU A 63 10.91 7.72 -1.62
N MET A 64 10.10 8.16 -0.64
CA MET A 64 10.58 9.00 0.46
C MET A 64 11.28 8.23 1.58
N LYS A 65 11.14 6.91 1.65
CA LYS A 65 11.69 6.09 2.75
C LYS A 65 13.18 6.30 2.97
N ASN A 66 13.98 6.27 1.91
CA ASN A 66 15.43 6.45 2.01
C ASN A 66 15.81 7.88 2.42
N LYS A 67 15.10 8.89 1.87
CA LYS A 67 15.32 10.30 2.20
C LYS A 67 15.00 10.58 3.67
N ALA A 68 13.83 10.14 4.13
CA ALA A 68 13.39 10.30 5.53
C ALA A 68 14.41 9.72 6.51
N ILE A 69 14.88 8.49 6.27
CA ILE A 69 15.83 7.82 7.17
C ILE A 69 17.23 8.45 7.08
N LYS A 70 17.76 8.68 5.88
CA LYS A 70 19.16 9.09 5.72
C LYS A 70 19.39 10.57 6.04
N VAL A 71 18.46 11.44 5.64
CA VAL A 71 18.59 12.90 5.76
C VAL A 71 17.95 13.39 7.05
N TYR A 72 16.70 13.01 7.31
CA TYR A 72 15.92 13.55 8.44
C TYR A 72 16.03 12.71 9.70
N LYS A 73 16.59 11.49 9.61
CA LYS A 73 16.66 10.51 10.71
C LYS A 73 15.28 10.16 11.30
N LEU A 74 14.24 10.22 10.46
CA LEU A 74 12.87 9.92 10.85
C LEU A 74 12.38 8.65 10.14
N PRO A 75 11.51 7.86 10.80
CA PRO A 75 10.63 6.94 10.11
C PRO A 75 9.80 7.67 9.04
N VAL A 76 9.56 7.03 7.90
CA VAL A 76 8.92 7.68 6.75
C VAL A 76 7.53 8.23 7.08
N GLU A 77 6.76 7.52 7.89
CA GLU A 77 5.43 7.94 8.33
C GLU A 77 5.45 9.19 9.21
N LYS A 78 6.52 9.40 9.99
CA LYS A 78 6.72 10.62 10.79
C LYS A 78 7.18 11.77 9.90
N TYR A 79 8.14 11.50 9.01
CA TYR A 79 8.57 12.48 8.01
C TYR A 79 7.37 12.99 7.19
N MET A 80 6.52 12.09 6.68
CA MET A 80 5.36 12.50 5.90
C MET A 80 4.36 13.31 6.74
N ALA A 81 4.09 12.91 7.98
CA ALA A 81 3.18 13.67 8.84
C ALA A 81 3.71 15.08 9.19
N GLU A 82 5.02 15.25 9.32
CA GLU A 82 5.64 16.54 9.67
C GLU A 82 5.84 17.46 8.45
N TYR A 83 6.26 16.90 7.32
CA TYR A 83 6.69 17.68 6.15
C TYR A 83 5.66 17.68 5.01
N GLU A 84 4.75 16.71 4.98
CA GLU A 84 3.75 16.52 3.91
C GLU A 84 2.37 16.13 4.50
N PRO A 85 1.84 16.87 5.51
CA PRO A 85 0.70 16.45 6.32
C PRO A 85 -0.61 16.22 5.52
N GLU A 86 -0.76 16.90 4.38
CA GLU A 86 -1.93 16.74 3.51
C GLU A 86 -1.95 15.41 2.74
N PHE A 87 -0.80 14.73 2.66
CA PHE A 87 -0.68 13.48 1.91
C PHE A 87 -1.49 12.33 2.55
N GLY A 88 -1.50 12.24 3.88
CA GLY A 88 -2.26 11.21 4.61
C GLY A 88 -3.75 11.22 4.26
N PRO A 89 -4.47 12.34 4.49
CA PRO A 89 -5.88 12.48 4.12
C PRO A 89 -6.14 12.21 2.63
N LEU A 90 -5.31 12.75 1.73
CA LEU A 90 -5.42 12.49 0.29
C LEU A 90 -5.33 11.00 -0.03
N ALA A 91 -4.40 10.28 0.61
CA ALA A 91 -4.22 8.85 0.41
C ALA A 91 -5.38 8.01 0.98
N TYR A 92 -5.97 8.40 2.12
CA TYR A 92 -7.18 7.74 2.63
C TYR A 92 -8.38 7.90 1.69
N ASP A 93 -8.54 9.07 1.07
CA ASP A 93 -9.62 9.28 0.10
C ASP A 93 -9.39 8.54 -1.22
N ASP A 94 -8.16 8.48 -1.70
CA ASP A 94 -7.82 7.71 -2.90
C ASP A 94 -7.92 6.18 -2.67
N LEU A 95 -7.64 5.69 -1.46
CA LEU A 95 -7.75 4.28 -1.08
C LEU A 95 -9.16 3.71 -1.31
N LYS A 96 -10.20 4.52 -1.11
CA LYS A 96 -11.59 4.11 -1.37
C LYS A 96 -11.80 3.75 -2.84
N HIS A 97 -11.27 4.57 -3.74
CA HIS A 97 -11.35 4.37 -5.18
C HIS A 97 -10.45 3.22 -5.65
N LEU A 98 -9.25 3.09 -5.08
CA LEU A 98 -8.40 1.92 -5.30
C LEU A 98 -9.14 0.62 -4.95
N THR A 99 -9.82 0.60 -3.81
CA THR A 99 -10.56 -0.58 -3.34
C THR A 99 -11.67 -0.95 -4.32
N GLN A 100 -12.44 0.03 -4.79
CA GLN A 100 -13.49 -0.19 -5.81
C GLN A 100 -12.90 -0.75 -7.12
N HIS A 101 -11.78 -0.19 -7.57
CA HIS A 101 -11.07 -0.66 -8.77
C HIS A 101 -10.60 -2.11 -8.61
N VAL A 102 -9.95 -2.44 -7.51
CA VAL A 102 -9.48 -3.81 -7.23
C VAL A 102 -10.66 -4.79 -7.20
N ILE A 103 -11.77 -4.44 -6.54
CA ILE A 103 -12.99 -5.26 -6.52
C ILE A 103 -13.52 -5.49 -7.95
N SER A 104 -13.56 -4.45 -8.78
CA SER A 104 -14.01 -4.58 -10.18
C SER A 104 -13.12 -5.54 -10.96
N VAL A 105 -11.80 -5.38 -10.89
CA VAL A 105 -10.85 -6.23 -11.61
C VAL A 105 -10.95 -7.70 -11.18
N LEU A 106 -11.14 -7.96 -9.88
CA LEU A 106 -11.32 -9.32 -9.37
C LEU A 106 -12.64 -9.94 -9.86
N LYS A 107 -13.74 -9.17 -9.85
CA LYS A 107 -15.04 -9.62 -10.36
C LYS A 107 -15.01 -9.91 -11.86
N ASP A 108 -14.37 -9.06 -12.65
CA ASP A 108 -14.20 -9.25 -14.09
C ASP A 108 -13.38 -10.50 -14.42
N ALA A 109 -12.50 -10.92 -13.50
CA ALA A 109 -11.76 -12.17 -13.57
C ALA A 109 -12.55 -13.40 -13.04
N GLY A 110 -13.82 -13.24 -12.67
CA GLY A 110 -14.68 -14.30 -12.16
C GLY A 110 -14.45 -14.67 -10.69
N ILE A 111 -13.77 -13.81 -9.93
CA ILE A 111 -13.54 -14.01 -8.49
C ILE A 111 -14.65 -13.30 -7.71
N ASP A 112 -15.36 -14.04 -6.88
CA ASP A 112 -16.36 -13.49 -5.97
C ASP A 112 -15.70 -12.86 -4.73
N VAL A 113 -15.99 -11.58 -4.48
CA VAL A 113 -15.38 -10.73 -3.43
C VAL A 113 -16.40 -9.85 -2.74
#